data_AF-A0A7X5R4I2-F1
#
_entry.id   AF-A0A7X5R4I2-F1
#
_cell.length_a   1.000
_cell.length_b   1.000
_cell.length_c   1.000
_cell.angle_alpha   90.00
_cell.angle_beta   90.00
_cell.angle_gamma   90.00
#
_symmetry.space_group_name_H-M   'P 1'
#
loop_
_entity.id
_entity.type
_entity.pdbx_description
1 polymer ?
#
loop_
_entity_poly.entity_id
_entity_poly.type
_entity_poly.pdbx_seq_one_letter_code
_entity_poly.pdbx_strand_id
1 'polypeptide(L)' 'MAETTGQNRESSPRWEYFVTPLLLHSEAQILNNWGSEGWELVQVVAGPAGGNVAYMKRQAVQA' A
#
# COMPACT_ATOMS: atom_id res chain seq x y z
N MET A 1 -27.20 -36.40 13.29
CA MET A 1 -26.35 -35.81 12.23
C MET A 1 -26.07 -34.40 12.70
N ALA A 2 -24.91 -34.15 13.31
CA ALA A 2 -24.56 -32.85 13.88
C ALA A 2 -23.51 -32.22 12.95
N GLU A 3 -23.91 -31.19 12.22
CA GLU A 3 -23.03 -30.43 11.34
C GLU A 3 -22.34 -29.35 12.18
N THR A 4 -21.13 -29.66 12.66
CA THR A 4 -20.25 -28.67 13.28
C THR A 4 -19.67 -27.78 12.19
N THR A 5 -20.37 -26.71 11.80
CA THR A 5 -19.80 -25.68 10.94
C THR A 5 -18.70 -24.95 11.71
N GLY A 6 -17.45 -25.37 11.49
CA GLY A 6 -16.26 -24.63 11.88
C GLY A 6 -16.29 -23.25 11.23
N GLN A 7 -16.40 -22.21 12.06
CA GLN A 7 -16.24 -20.83 11.66
C GLN A 7 -14.76 -20.60 11.28
N ASN A 8 -14.43 -20.80 10.00
CA ASN A 8 -13.22 -20.21 9.42
C ASN A 8 -13.39 -18.69 9.45
N ARG A 9 -12.92 -18.06 10.53
CA ARG A 9 -12.67 -16.61 10.53
C ARG A 9 -11.42 -16.37 9.69
N GLU A 10 -11.59 -16.45 8.38
CA GLU A 10 -10.63 -15.90 7.44
C GLU A 10 -10.54 -14.40 7.77
N SER A 11 -9.52 -14.04 8.55
CA SER A 11 -9.26 -12.65 8.88
C SER A 11 -8.97 -11.95 7.57
N SER A 12 -9.95 -11.18 7.06
CA SER A 12 -9.77 -10.46 5.81
C SER A 12 -8.48 -9.65 5.90
N PRO A 13 -7.61 -9.71 4.87
CA PRO A 13 -6.36 -8.98 4.89
C PRO A 13 -6.67 -7.50 5.09
N ARG A 14 -6.11 -6.93 6.15
CA ARG A 14 -6.21 -5.50 6.41
C ARG A 14 -5.13 -4.81 5.56
N TRP A 15 -5.45 -3.65 5.01
CA TRP A 15 -4.55 -2.88 4.16
C TRP A 15 -4.15 -1.58 4.84
N GLU A 16 -2.88 -1.23 4.74
CA GLU A 16 -2.36 0.09 5.08
C GLU A 16 -2.17 0.91 3.80
N TYR A 17 -2.42 2.22 3.88
CA TYR A 17 -2.26 3.15 2.77
C TYR A 17 -1.32 4.29 3.15
N PHE A 18 -0.49 4.70 2.21
CA PHE A 18 0.47 5.77 2.39
C PHE A 18 0.56 6.63 1.13
N VAL A 19 0.88 7.91 1.33
CA VAL A 19 0.96 8.91 0.27
C VAL A 19 2.27 9.67 0.43
N THR A 20 3.12 9.61 -0.60
CA THR A 20 4.43 10.28 -0.60
C THR A 20 4.56 11.25 -1.76
N PRO A 21 5.15 12.44 -1.57
CA PRO A 21 5.58 13.26 -2.68
C PRO A 21 6.68 12.56 -3.48
N LEU A 22 6.70 12.80 -4.78
CA LEU A 22 7.75 12.40 -5.71
C LEU A 22 8.52 13.65 -6.12
N LEU A 23 9.76 13.74 -5.67
CA LEU A 23 10.67 14.82 -6.02
C LEU A 23 11.18 14.62 -7.45
N LEU A 24 11.18 15.71 -8.23
CA LEU A 24 11.67 15.70 -9.61
C LEU A 24 13.12 15.20 -9.68
N HIS A 25 13.39 14.31 -10.64
CA HIS A 25 14.68 13.62 -10.83
C HIS A 25 15.03 12.61 -9.72
N SER A 26 14.11 12.28 -8.81
CA SER A 26 14.33 11.31 -7.73
C SER A 26 13.18 10.30 -7.58
N GLU A 27 12.20 10.34 -8.48
CA GLU A 27 10.99 9.53 -8.40
C GLU A 27 11.30 8.03 -8.32
N ALA A 28 12.21 7.55 -9.16
CA ALA A 28 12.61 6.13 -9.17
C ALA A 28 13.26 5.71 -7.84
N GLN A 29 14.14 6.54 -7.26
CA GLN A 29 14.77 6.23 -5.98
C GLN A 29 13.74 6.17 -4.84
N ILE A 30 12.81 7.13 -4.81
CA ILE A 30 11.74 7.18 -3.80
C ILE A 30 10.87 5.92 -3.90
N LEU A 31 10.44 5.55 -5.12
CA LEU A 31 9.62 4.37 -5.33
C LEU A 31 10.35 3.07 -4.97
N ASN A 32 11.64 2.95 -5.30
CA ASN A 32 12.44 1.77 -4.95
C ASN A 32 12.64 1.62 -3.44
N ASN A 33 12.84 2.72 -2.72
CA ASN A 33 12.98 2.70 -1.26
C ASN A 33 11.70 2.19 -0.59
N TRP A 34 10.55 2.74 -0.96
CA TRP A 34 9.26 2.28 -0.42
C TRP A 34 8.90 0.86 -0.87
N GLY A 35 9.22 0.51 -2.12
CA GLY A 35 9.05 -0.86 -2.63
C GLY A 35 9.84 -1.89 -1.81
N SER A 36 11.06 -1.53 -1.40
CA SER A 36 11.91 -2.38 -0.56
C SER A 36 11.35 -2.55 0.87
N GLU A 37 10.56 -1.59 1.35
CA GLU A 37 9.83 -1.65 2.62
C GLU A 37 8.48 -2.41 2.51
N GLY A 38 8.20 -3.00 1.34
CA GLY A 38 6.99 -3.80 1.10
C GLY A 38 5.77 -2.98 0.67
N TRP A 39 5.95 -1.70 0.30
CA TRP A 39 4.86 -0.90 -0.26
C TRP A 39 4.69 -1.15 -1.76
N GLU A 40 3.44 -1.32 -2.17
CA GLU A 40 3.03 -1.47 -3.56
C GLU A 40 2.50 -0.15 -4.10
N LEU A 41 3.03 0.31 -5.25
CA LEU A 41 2.52 1.50 -5.94
C LEU A 41 1.11 1.22 -6.49
N VAL A 42 0.17 2.12 -6.16
CA VAL A 42 -1.21 2.07 -6.67
C VAL A 42 -1.39 3.04 -7.84
N GLN A 43 -1.00 4.31 -7.64
CA GLN A 43 -1.19 5.35 -8.64
C GLN A 43 -0.22 6.51 -8.41
N VAL A 44 0.14 7.21 -9.49
CA VAL A 44 0.79 8.52 -9.45
C VAL A 44 -0.20 9.58 -9.94
N VAL A 45 -0.31 10.69 -9.19
CA VAL A 45 -1.18 11.82 -9.53
C VAL A 45 -0.34 13.10 -9.58
N ALA A 46 -0.58 13.92 -10.60
CA ALA A 46 0.00 15.26 -10.67
C ALA A 46 -0.72 16.19 -9.68
N GLY A 47 0.03 16.79 -8.78
CA GLY A 47 -0.46 17.77 -7.82
C GLY A 47 -0.72 19.14 -8.47
N PRO A 48 -1.69 19.91 -7.95
CA PRO A 48 -2.09 21.20 -8.52
C PRO A 48 -0.99 22.27 -8.51
N ALA A 49 0.05 22.13 -7.69
CA ALA A 49 1.15 23.08 -7.54
C ALA A 49 2.42 22.71 -8.35
N GLY A 50 2.37 21.68 -9.21
CA GLY A 50 3.53 21.20 -9.93
C GLY A 50 4.39 20.27 -9.08
N GLY A 51 4.12 18.97 -9.18
CA GLY A 51 4.81 17.90 -8.46
C GLY A 51 3.97 16.62 -8.53
N ASN A 52 4.59 15.46 -8.42
CA ASN A 52 3.87 14.19 -8.45
C ASN A 52 3.70 13.64 -7.03
N VAL A 53 2.61 12.93 -6.80
CA VAL A 53 2.34 12.22 -5.54
C VAL A 53 2.06 10.76 -5.87
N ALA A 54 2.67 9.85 -5.11
CA ALA A 54 2.44 8.41 -5.23
C ALA A 54 1.52 7.94 -4.10
N TYR A 55 0.45 7.24 -4.48
CA TYR A 55 -0.40 6.48 -3.59
C TYR A 55 0.13 5.06 -3.50
N MET A 56 0.33 4.57 -2.29
CA MET A 56 0.89 3.25 -2.02
C MET A 56 0.01 2.48 -1.06
N LYS A 57 0.06 1.15 -1.14
CA LYS A 57 -0.61 0.24 -0.21
C LYS A 57 0.35 -0.85 0.25
N ARG A 58 0.08 -1.47 1.40
CA ARG A 58 0.72 -2.72 1.82
C ARG A 58 -0.22 -3.55 2.69
N GLN A 59 0.07 -4.84 2.84
CA GLN A 59 -0.65 -5.66 3.81
C GLN A 59 -0.31 -5.21 5.23
N ALA A 60 -1.35 -4.98 6.04
CA ALA A 60 -1.18 -4.69 7.46
C ALA A 60 -0.74 -5.97 8.18
N VAL A 61 0.36 -5.88 8.92
CA VAL A 61 0.79 -6.97 9.80
C VAL A 61 -0.27 -7.11 10.91
N GLN A 62 -0.88 -8.29 11.02
CA GLN A 62 -1.70 -8.61 12.19
C GLN A 62 -0.74 -8.88 13.36
N ALA A 63 -0.78 -8.03 14.38
CA ALA A 63 -0.04 -8.20 15.63
C ALA A 63 -0.59 -9.36 16.48
#